data_AF-A0A0R3DCL2-F1
#
_entry.id   AF-A0A0R3DCL2-F1
#
_cell.length_a   1.000
_cell.length_b   1.000
_cell.length_c   1.000
_cell.angle_alpha   90.00
_cell.angle_beta   90.00
_cell.angle_gamma   90.00
#
_symmetry.space_group_name_H-M   'P 1'
#
loop_
_entity.id
_entity.type
_entity.pdbx_description
1 polymer ?
#
loop_
_entity_poly.entity_id
_entity_poly.type
_entity_poly.pdbx_seq_one_letter_code
_entity_poly.pdbx_strand_id
1 'polypeptide(L)'
;MVAHPPCTRLCLSGVRWLHEPPTKLSTAHYSIREVAAYARMNREQRLAFMWDELDKAADLFSAFWNADMEHGIPRICIENPVMHGHAKQRIRNYEEFAQSVQPWQFGHGECKRTCFWLKGLPKLEPTNIVAGRAQRIHQLGPSADRWRERSKFFPGFASAMAEQWGTHALQQLAA
;
A
#
# COMPACT_ATOMS: atom_id res chain seq x y z
N MET A 1 -6.90 -1.08 13.76
CA MET A 1 -6.51 -0.12 12.72
C MET A 1 -6.34 -0.84 11.39
N VAL A 2 -6.88 -0.26 10.32
CA VAL A 2 -6.55 -0.63 8.93
C VAL A 2 -5.91 0.60 8.29
N ALA A 3 -4.71 0.45 7.71
CA ALA A 3 -3.92 1.57 7.19
C ALA A 3 -3.39 1.31 5.78
N HIS A 4 -3.24 2.39 5.00
CA HIS A 4 -2.80 2.37 3.60
C HIS A 4 -1.67 3.40 3.38
N PRO A 5 -0.42 3.10 3.78
CA PRO A 5 0.70 4.03 3.60
C PRO A 5 1.09 4.16 2.11
N PRO A 6 1.87 5.19 1.75
CA PRO A 6 2.15 5.53 0.34
C PRO A 6 2.83 4.41 -0.46
N CYS A 7 2.05 3.65 -1.24
CA CYS A 7 2.56 2.54 -2.05
C CYS A 7 3.49 2.99 -3.20
N THR A 8 3.30 4.21 -3.70
CA THR A 8 4.05 4.80 -4.83
C THR A 8 5.56 4.78 -4.60
N ARG A 9 6.00 4.91 -3.35
CA ARG A 9 7.42 4.92 -2.96
C ARG A 9 7.88 3.62 -2.31
N LEU A 10 7.00 2.89 -1.63
CA LEU A 10 7.37 1.68 -0.89
C LEU A 10 7.47 0.42 -1.77
N CYS A 11 6.70 0.38 -2.87
CA CYS A 11 6.44 -0.86 -3.61
C CYS A 11 7.33 -1.03 -4.84
N LEU A 12 7.49 -2.28 -5.30
CA LEU A 12 8.32 -2.64 -6.47
C LEU A 12 8.06 -1.77 -7.70
N SER A 13 6.82 -1.37 -7.96
CA SER A 13 6.50 -0.49 -9.10
C SER A 13 7.12 0.91 -9.03
N GLY A 14 7.49 1.35 -7.82
CA GLY A 14 8.12 2.65 -7.55
C GLY A 14 9.64 2.63 -7.55
N VAL A 15 10.28 1.45 -7.43
CA VAL A 15 11.74 1.33 -7.21
C VAL A 15 12.57 2.01 -8.29
N ARG A 16 12.09 2.01 -9.54
CA ARG A 16 12.75 2.65 -10.68
C ARG A 16 13.01 4.15 -10.46
N TRP A 17 12.16 4.82 -9.67
CA TRP A 17 12.26 6.25 -9.40
C TRP A 17 13.41 6.59 -8.44
N LEU A 18 13.96 5.60 -7.75
CA LEU A 18 15.16 5.72 -6.92
C LEU A 18 16.46 5.58 -7.73
N HIS A 19 16.36 5.26 -9.02
CA HIS A 19 17.48 5.22 -9.96
C HIS A 19 17.40 6.34 -10.98
N GLU A 20 16.21 6.54 -11.57
CA GLU A 20 15.95 7.63 -12.50
C GLU A 20 14.72 8.40 -12.05
N PRO A 21 14.85 9.64 -11.54
CA PRO A 21 13.70 10.36 -11.02
C PRO A 21 12.77 10.81 -12.17
N PRO A 22 11.45 10.92 -11.92
CA PRO A 22 10.53 11.38 -12.95
C PRO A 22 10.83 12.82 -13.39
N THR A 23 10.50 13.18 -14.62
CA THR A 23 10.72 14.54 -15.13
C THR A 23 9.71 15.57 -14.60
N LYS A 24 8.56 15.08 -14.10
CA LYS A 24 7.49 15.90 -13.54
C LYS A 24 6.80 15.20 -12.38
N LEU A 25 6.34 16.00 -11.42
CA LEU A 25 5.42 15.55 -10.37
C LEU A 25 3.97 15.75 -10.80
N SER A 26 3.06 15.01 -10.16
CA SER A 26 1.62 15.14 -10.35
C SER A 26 1.01 15.92 -9.19
N THR A 27 0.15 16.90 -9.49
CA THR A 27 -0.64 17.63 -8.49
C THR A 27 -1.64 16.75 -7.74
N ALA A 28 -1.86 15.51 -8.20
CA ALA A 28 -2.64 14.51 -7.46
C ALA A 28 -1.97 14.05 -6.16
N HIS A 29 -0.65 14.20 -6.04
CA HIS A 29 0.13 13.75 -4.88
C HIS A 29 0.96 14.85 -4.23
N TYR A 30 1.18 15.96 -4.93
CA TYR A 30 2.08 17.03 -4.51
C TYR A 30 1.38 18.38 -4.64
N SER A 31 1.69 19.30 -3.72
CA SER A 31 1.20 20.66 -3.78
C SER A 31 1.74 21.40 -5.01
N ILE A 32 1.03 22.44 -5.44
CA ILE A 32 1.46 23.30 -6.56
C ILE A 32 2.87 23.88 -6.30
N ARG A 33 3.18 24.21 -5.05
CA ARG A 33 4.50 24.72 -4.65
C ARG A 33 5.59 23.67 -4.83
N GLU A 34 5.36 22.43 -4.39
CA GLU A 34 6.32 21.33 -4.57
C GLU A 34 6.54 21.01 -6.05
N VAL A 35 5.46 20.97 -6.84
CA VAL A 35 5.55 20.75 -8.30
C VAL A 35 6.40 21.84 -8.97
N ALA A 36 6.17 23.12 -8.61
CA ALA A 36 6.93 24.23 -9.16
C ALA A 36 8.41 24.22 -8.72
N ALA A 37 8.69 23.84 -7.48
CA ALA A 37 10.05 23.69 -6.98
C ALA A 37 10.78 22.53 -7.70
N TYR A 38 10.13 21.37 -7.81
CA TYR A 38 10.69 20.19 -8.47
C TYR A 38 11.02 20.41 -9.94
N ALA A 39 10.21 21.20 -10.65
CA ALA A 39 10.46 21.55 -12.05
C ALA A 39 11.80 22.27 -12.25
N ARG A 40 12.27 23.02 -11.24
CA ARG A 40 13.54 23.75 -11.27
C ARG A 40 14.75 22.92 -10.82
N MET A 41 14.53 21.74 -10.28
CA MET A 41 15.60 20.85 -9.81
C MET A 41 16.35 20.21 -10.97
N ASN A 42 17.66 20.08 -10.84
CA ASN A 42 18.47 19.23 -11.71
C ASN A 42 18.25 17.73 -11.38
N ARG A 43 18.86 16.82 -12.16
CA ARG A 43 18.68 15.37 -11.97
C ARG A 43 19.07 14.90 -10.56
N GLU A 44 20.19 15.36 -10.04
CA GLU A 44 20.70 14.97 -8.72
C GLU A 44 19.74 15.40 -7.61
N GLN A 45 19.28 16.65 -7.65
CA GLN A 45 18.30 17.18 -6.70
C GLN A 45 16.97 16.42 -6.77
N ARG A 46 16.51 16.08 -7.98
CA ARG A 46 15.29 15.27 -8.16
C ARG A 46 15.45 13.86 -7.62
N LEU A 47 16.62 13.27 -7.76
CA LEU A 47 16.93 11.95 -7.23
C LEU A 47 16.95 11.99 -5.70
N ALA A 48 17.62 12.98 -5.11
CA ALA A 48 17.61 13.21 -3.66
C ALA A 48 16.18 13.39 -3.13
N PHE A 49 15.34 14.15 -3.84
CA PHE A 49 13.91 14.28 -3.51
C PHE A 49 13.18 12.93 -3.52
N MET A 50 13.45 12.05 -4.50
CA MET A 50 12.81 10.72 -4.54
C MET A 50 13.22 9.83 -3.36
N TRP A 51 14.47 9.94 -2.89
CA TRP A 51 14.95 9.24 -1.71
C TRP A 51 14.33 9.79 -0.42
N ASP A 52 14.25 11.11 -0.27
CA ASP A 52 13.55 11.77 0.85
C ASP A 52 12.07 11.36 0.91
N GLU A 53 11.40 11.26 -0.24
CA GLU A 53 10.02 10.76 -0.32
C GLU A 53 9.87 9.28 0.06
N LEU A 54 10.89 8.46 -0.18
CA LEU A 54 10.93 7.09 0.32
C LEU A 54 11.07 7.08 1.84
N ASP A 55 11.97 7.90 2.39
CA ASP A 55 12.22 7.98 3.83
C ASP A 55 10.93 8.39 4.58
N LYS A 56 10.24 9.44 4.12
CA LYS A 56 8.93 9.85 4.66
C LYS A 56 7.87 8.75 4.59
N ALA A 57 7.82 8.01 3.48
CA ALA A 57 6.85 6.92 3.32
C ALA A 57 7.18 5.74 4.25
N ALA A 58 8.46 5.43 4.45
CA ALA A 58 8.93 4.41 5.38
C ALA A 58 8.68 4.81 6.83
N ASP A 59 8.84 6.09 7.17
CA ASP A 59 8.51 6.63 8.48
C ASP A 59 7.02 6.49 8.80
N LEU A 60 6.14 6.84 7.85
CA LEU A 60 4.70 6.68 8.04
C LEU A 60 4.31 5.20 8.16
N PHE A 61 4.90 4.31 7.35
CA PHE A 61 4.70 2.87 7.53
C PHE A 61 5.15 2.42 8.92
N SER A 62 6.33 2.87 9.37
CA SER A 62 6.88 2.55 10.68
C SER A 62 5.95 2.99 11.81
N ALA A 63 5.39 4.20 11.72
CA ALA A 63 4.41 4.69 12.69
C ALA A 63 3.18 3.77 12.77
N PHE A 64 2.64 3.33 11.62
CA PHE A 64 1.54 2.38 11.63
C PHE A 64 1.91 1.00 12.17
N TRP A 65 3.10 0.49 11.84
CA TRP A 65 3.51 -0.86 12.22
C TRP A 65 3.83 -1.00 13.71
N ASN A 66 4.32 0.08 14.32
CA ASN A 66 4.70 0.12 15.73
C ASN A 66 3.59 0.69 16.62
N ALA A 67 2.41 1.01 16.08
CA ALA A 67 1.31 1.61 16.83
C ALA A 67 0.75 0.70 17.94
N ASP A 68 1.03 -0.60 17.91
CA ASP A 68 0.73 -1.52 19.01
C ASP A 68 1.57 -1.21 20.25
N MET A 69 2.87 -1.03 20.08
CA MET A 69 3.80 -0.71 21.17
C MET A 69 3.74 0.78 21.55
N GLU A 70 3.65 1.67 20.56
CA GLU A 70 3.72 3.13 20.76
C GLU A 70 2.38 3.74 21.18
N HIS A 71 1.26 3.14 20.77
CA HIS A 71 -0.08 3.70 20.98
C HIS A 71 -1.10 2.70 21.53
N GLY A 72 -0.68 1.48 21.88
CA GLY A 72 -1.59 0.47 22.45
C GLY A 72 -2.68 0.02 21.47
N ILE A 73 -2.42 0.04 20.15
CA ILE A 73 -3.36 -0.46 19.13
C ILE A 73 -3.12 -1.96 18.90
N PRO A 74 -3.90 -2.87 19.51
CA PRO A 74 -3.55 -4.30 19.52
C PRO A 74 -3.79 -5.02 18.18
N ARG A 75 -4.55 -4.40 17.27
CA ARG A 75 -5.03 -5.01 16.03
C ARG A 75 -4.69 -4.10 14.86
N ILE A 76 -3.76 -4.52 14.01
CA ILE A 76 -3.22 -3.72 12.92
C ILE A 76 -3.27 -4.53 11.64
N CYS A 77 -3.86 -3.94 10.60
CA CYS A 77 -3.66 -4.34 9.22
C CYS A 77 -3.04 -3.18 8.46
N ILE A 78 -1.88 -3.38 7.86
CA ILE A 78 -1.34 -2.47 6.86
C ILE A 78 -1.46 -3.14 5.50
N GLU A 79 -2.14 -2.47 4.56
CA GLU A 79 -2.33 -2.94 3.21
C GLU A 79 -1.36 -2.26 2.26
N ASN A 80 -0.62 -3.05 1.49
CA ASN A 80 0.24 -2.54 0.44
C ASN A 80 0.53 -3.63 -0.61
N PRO A 81 0.93 -3.25 -1.84
CA PRO A 81 1.61 -4.16 -2.75
C PRO A 81 2.95 -4.68 -2.19
N VAL A 82 3.59 -5.57 -2.94
CA VAL A 82 4.92 -6.08 -2.59
C VAL A 82 5.95 -4.94 -2.52
N MET A 83 6.61 -4.81 -1.36
CA MET A 83 7.65 -3.81 -1.12
C MET A 83 9.00 -4.18 -1.74
N HIS A 84 9.75 -3.15 -2.16
CA HIS A 84 11.14 -3.33 -2.60
C HIS A 84 12.15 -3.25 -1.45
N GLY A 85 13.37 -3.77 -1.65
CA GLY A 85 14.40 -3.87 -0.61
C GLY A 85 14.73 -2.55 0.10
N HIS A 86 14.81 -1.43 -0.63
CA HIS A 86 15.14 -0.14 -0.01
C HIS A 86 14.12 0.34 1.02
N ALA A 87 12.83 0.00 0.86
CA ALA A 87 11.78 0.35 1.80
C ALA A 87 11.87 -0.53 3.05
N LYS A 88 12.02 -1.84 2.85
CA LYS A 88 12.17 -2.82 3.94
C LYS A 88 13.32 -2.46 4.90
N GLN A 89 14.45 -2.00 4.34
CA GLN A 89 15.62 -1.60 5.13
C GLN A 89 15.41 -0.31 5.95
N ARG A 90 14.44 0.53 5.58
CA ARG A 90 14.17 1.82 6.24
C ARG A 90 13.06 1.75 7.28
N ILE A 91 12.18 0.75 7.17
CA ILE A 91 11.06 0.60 8.08
C ILE A 91 11.56 0.07 9.43
N ARG A 92 11.19 0.76 10.51
CA ARG A 92 11.53 0.34 11.88
C ARG A 92 10.77 -0.93 12.26
N ASN A 93 11.48 -1.90 12.83
CA ASN A 93 10.94 -3.20 13.22
C ASN A 93 10.23 -3.93 12.07
N TYR A 94 10.77 -3.78 10.85
CA TYR A 94 10.17 -4.38 9.67
C TYR A 94 10.02 -5.90 9.81
N GLU A 95 8.85 -6.39 9.41
CA GLU A 95 8.59 -7.81 9.19
C GLU A 95 8.05 -8.01 7.78
N GLU A 96 8.21 -9.21 7.21
CA GLU A 96 7.55 -9.57 5.96
C GLU A 96 6.03 -9.64 6.16
N PHE A 97 5.28 -9.38 5.09
CA PHE A 97 3.81 -9.46 5.15
C PHE A 97 3.36 -10.86 5.60
N ALA A 98 2.34 -10.91 6.45
CA ALA A 98 1.79 -12.17 6.96
C ALA A 98 1.06 -12.97 5.87
N GLN A 99 0.51 -12.27 4.87
CA GLN A 99 -0.18 -12.89 3.73
C GLN A 99 -0.23 -11.99 2.50
N SER A 100 -0.48 -12.62 1.35
CA SER A 100 -0.91 -11.93 0.14
C SER A 100 -2.19 -12.56 -0.40
N VAL A 101 -3.10 -11.72 -0.87
CA VAL A 101 -4.39 -12.10 -1.44
C VAL A 101 -4.59 -11.51 -2.84
N GLN A 102 -5.63 -11.98 -3.51
CA GLN A 102 -6.03 -11.56 -4.85
C GLN A 102 -7.52 -11.25 -4.88
N PRO A 103 -7.97 -10.29 -5.71
CA PRO A 103 -9.38 -9.92 -5.81
C PRO A 103 -10.28 -11.10 -6.19
N TRP A 104 -9.79 -12.03 -7.01
CA TRP A 104 -10.56 -13.20 -7.45
C TRP A 104 -10.88 -14.18 -6.33
N GLN A 105 -10.22 -14.07 -5.17
CA GLN A 105 -10.57 -14.83 -3.96
C GLN A 105 -11.81 -14.25 -3.24
N PHE A 106 -12.29 -13.07 -3.66
CA PHE A 106 -13.35 -12.29 -2.99
C PHE A 106 -14.37 -11.72 -3.99
N GLY A 107 -14.62 -12.41 -5.10
CA GLY A 107 -15.69 -12.07 -6.04
C GLY A 107 -15.30 -11.13 -7.18
N HIS A 108 -14.02 -10.77 -7.34
CA HIS A 108 -13.56 -9.82 -8.36
C HIS A 108 -12.57 -10.49 -9.32
N GLY A 109 -12.93 -10.70 -10.58
CA GLY A 109 -12.12 -11.47 -11.54
C GLY A 109 -10.72 -10.92 -11.85
N GLU A 110 -10.35 -9.75 -11.33
CA GLU A 110 -9.03 -9.16 -11.52
C GLU A 110 -7.89 -9.86 -10.75
N CYS A 111 -6.68 -9.76 -11.31
CA CYS A 111 -5.44 -10.06 -10.62
C CYS A 111 -4.76 -8.77 -10.18
N LYS A 112 -4.70 -8.54 -8.86
CA LYS A 112 -3.96 -7.44 -8.23
C LYS A 112 -3.48 -7.93 -6.88
N ARG A 113 -2.23 -8.39 -6.83
CA ARG A 113 -1.66 -8.91 -5.58
C ARG A 113 -1.65 -7.80 -4.53
N THR A 114 -2.33 -8.06 -3.42
CA THR A 114 -2.37 -7.19 -2.25
C THR A 114 -1.78 -7.94 -1.07
N CYS A 115 -0.85 -7.33 -0.35
CA CYS A 115 -0.21 -7.91 0.83
C CYS A 115 -0.76 -7.25 2.10
N PHE A 116 -0.87 -8.04 3.17
CA PHE A 116 -1.25 -7.56 4.49
C PHE A 116 -0.16 -7.86 5.52
N TRP A 117 0.26 -6.81 6.23
CA TRP A 117 1.00 -6.90 7.48
C TRP A 117 -0.02 -6.90 8.61
N LEU A 118 0.00 -7.95 9.42
CA LEU A 118 -1.03 -8.20 10.43
C LEU A 118 -0.40 -8.31 11.82
N LYS A 119 -0.96 -7.59 12.79
CA LYS A 119 -0.74 -7.81 14.23
C LYS A 119 -2.08 -8.01 14.91
N GLY A 120 -2.18 -9.03 15.77
CA GLY A 120 -3.41 -9.33 16.52
C GLY A 120 -4.64 -9.60 15.65
N LEU A 121 -4.45 -9.98 14.39
CA LEU A 121 -5.52 -10.29 13.44
C LEU A 121 -5.26 -11.64 12.74
N PRO A 122 -6.29 -12.49 12.57
CA PRO A 122 -6.15 -13.72 11.80
C PRO A 122 -5.95 -13.42 10.32
N LYS A 123 -5.35 -14.37 9.60
CA LYS A 123 -5.22 -14.31 8.15
C LYS A 123 -6.60 -14.22 7.49
N LEU A 124 -6.77 -13.30 6.53
CA LEU A 124 -8.03 -13.13 5.81
C LEU A 124 -8.32 -14.35 4.93
N GLU A 125 -9.50 -14.93 5.10
CA GLU A 125 -9.93 -16.13 4.37
C GLU A 125 -10.68 -15.74 3.09
N PRO A 126 -10.45 -16.45 1.96
CA PRO A 126 -11.24 -16.27 0.74
C PRO A 126 -12.73 -16.50 0.98
N THR A 127 -13.57 -15.56 0.54
CA THR A 127 -15.04 -15.66 0.72
C THR A 127 -15.80 -15.99 -0.55
N ASN A 128 -15.24 -15.72 -1.74
CA ASN A 128 -15.88 -15.99 -3.01
C ASN A 128 -14.84 -16.13 -4.13
N ILE A 129 -14.51 -17.37 -4.49
CA ILE A 129 -13.50 -17.64 -5.52
C ILE A 129 -14.14 -17.62 -6.90
N VAL A 130 -13.74 -16.67 -7.75
CA VAL A 130 -14.27 -16.50 -9.11
C VAL A 130 -13.22 -16.75 -10.20
N ALA A 131 -13.68 -17.10 -11.40
CA ALA A 131 -12.86 -17.17 -12.60
C ALA A 131 -12.52 -15.77 -13.16
N GLY A 132 -11.82 -15.71 -14.30
CA GLY A 132 -11.58 -14.47 -15.04
C GLY A 132 -10.14 -13.96 -14.98
N ARG A 133 -9.42 -14.15 -13.86
CA ARG A 133 -7.98 -13.86 -13.61
C ARG A 133 -7.36 -12.73 -14.46
N ALA A 134 -8.10 -11.66 -14.71
CA ALA A 134 -7.76 -10.69 -15.74
C ALA A 134 -6.72 -9.71 -15.19
N GLN A 135 -5.65 -9.46 -15.96
CA GLN A 135 -4.65 -8.45 -15.64
C GLN A 135 -5.12 -7.02 -16.01
N ARG A 136 -6.43 -6.76 -15.91
CA ARG A 136 -7.08 -5.52 -16.36
C ARG A 136 -6.39 -4.28 -15.80
N ILE A 137 -6.07 -4.30 -14.50
CA ILE A 137 -5.46 -3.17 -13.78
C ILE A 137 -4.04 -2.85 -14.28
N HIS A 138 -3.28 -3.88 -14.65
CA HIS A 138 -1.95 -3.70 -15.24
C HIS A 138 -2.06 -3.21 -16.69
N GLN A 139 -3.04 -3.71 -17.44
CA GLN A 139 -3.28 -3.42 -18.85
C GLN A 139 -4.00 -2.10 -19.12
N LEU A 140 -4.43 -1.35 -18.09
CA LEU A 140 -5.00 -0.01 -18.27
C LEU A 140 -4.01 0.89 -19.04
N GLY A 141 -4.46 1.41 -20.18
CA GLY A 141 -3.73 2.37 -21.00
C GLY A 141 -3.50 3.71 -20.29
N PRO A 142 -2.65 4.59 -20.83
CA PRO A 142 -2.40 5.92 -20.27
C PRO A 142 -3.68 6.77 -20.31
N SER A 143 -4.08 7.31 -19.16
CA SER A 143 -5.16 8.29 -19.04
C SER A 143 -4.96 9.13 -17.78
N ALA A 144 -5.64 10.29 -17.70
CA ALA A 144 -5.60 11.15 -16.51
C ALA A 144 -6.10 10.43 -15.25
N ASP A 145 -7.11 9.56 -15.39
CA ASP A 145 -7.73 8.80 -14.29
C ASP A 145 -7.06 7.45 -14.02
N ARG A 146 -6.06 7.06 -14.81
CA ARG A 146 -5.43 5.73 -14.71
C ARG A 146 -4.96 5.42 -13.29
N TRP A 147 -4.37 6.39 -12.61
CA TRP A 147 -3.89 6.21 -11.23
C TRP A 147 -5.07 5.96 -10.28
N ARG A 148 -6.17 6.71 -10.42
CA ARG A 148 -7.38 6.57 -9.62
C ARG A 148 -8.04 5.22 -9.83
N GLU A 149 -8.19 4.80 -11.09
CA GLU A 149 -8.77 3.50 -11.44
C GLU A 149 -7.94 2.34 -10.88
N ARG A 150 -6.60 2.45 -10.92
CA ARG A 150 -5.70 1.45 -10.34
C ARG A 150 -5.71 1.44 -8.81
N SER A 151 -6.10 2.53 -8.18
CA SER A 151 -6.20 2.67 -6.72
C SER A 151 -7.58 2.30 -6.16
N LYS A 152 -8.58 1.99 -6.99
CA LYS A 152 -9.87 1.49 -6.51
C LYS A 152 -9.64 0.23 -5.66
N PHE A 153 -10.24 0.24 -4.47
CA PHE A 153 -10.27 -0.90 -3.57
C PHE A 153 -11.44 -1.81 -3.93
N PHE A 154 -11.32 -3.11 -3.64
CA PHE A 154 -12.33 -4.08 -4.02
C PHE A 154 -13.36 -4.23 -2.89
N PRO A 155 -14.66 -4.03 -3.18
CA PRO A 155 -15.71 -4.19 -2.16
C PRO A 155 -15.68 -5.56 -1.49
N GLY A 156 -15.32 -6.62 -2.23
CA GLY A 156 -15.22 -7.97 -1.67
C GLY A 156 -14.12 -8.12 -0.62
N PHE A 157 -12.97 -7.45 -0.80
CA PHE A 157 -11.95 -7.36 0.26
C PHE A 157 -12.50 -6.63 1.48
N ALA A 158 -13.11 -5.46 1.28
CA ALA A 158 -13.62 -4.65 2.38
C ALA A 158 -14.67 -5.39 3.21
N SER A 159 -15.62 -6.08 2.55
CA SER A 159 -16.64 -6.89 3.21
C SER A 159 -16.02 -8.03 4.02
N ALA A 160 -15.10 -8.81 3.42
CA ALA A 160 -14.45 -9.91 4.13
C ALA A 160 -13.63 -9.43 5.33
N MET A 161 -12.88 -8.32 5.18
CA MET A 161 -12.09 -7.73 6.27
C MET A 161 -13.02 -7.26 7.40
N ALA A 162 -14.11 -6.57 7.07
CA ALA A 162 -15.06 -6.08 8.07
C ALA A 162 -15.74 -7.23 8.83
N GLU A 163 -16.21 -8.27 8.12
CA GLU A 163 -16.91 -9.40 8.72
C GLU A 163 -15.97 -10.27 9.57
N GLN A 164 -14.85 -10.72 9.00
CA GLN A 164 -13.96 -11.65 9.69
C GLN A 164 -13.23 -10.97 10.86
N TRP A 165 -12.57 -9.83 10.62
CA TRP A 165 -11.82 -9.16 11.68
C TRP A 165 -12.70 -8.42 12.67
N GLY A 166 -13.89 -7.95 12.24
CA GLY A 166 -14.90 -7.41 13.14
C GLY A 166 -15.39 -8.46 14.11
N THR A 167 -15.81 -9.63 13.61
CA THR A 167 -16.21 -10.79 14.43
C THR A 167 -15.10 -11.21 15.39
N HIS A 168 -13.86 -11.33 14.90
CA HIS A 168 -12.72 -11.69 15.73
C HIS A 168 -12.48 -10.69 16.87
N ALA A 169 -12.56 -9.39 16.58
CA ALA A 169 -12.39 -8.36 17.60
C ALA A 169 -13.50 -8.40 18.65
N LEU A 170 -14.76 -8.64 18.25
CA LEU A 170 -15.88 -8.78 19.18
C LEU A 170 -15.74 -10.02 20.08
N GLN A 171 -15.30 -11.15 19.54
CA GLN A 171 -15.06 -12.37 20.31
C GLN A 171 -13.97 -12.17 21.37
N GLN A 172 -12.89 -11.46 21.03
CA GLN A 172 -11.82 -11.15 21.99
C GLN A 172 -12.22 -10.14 23.07
N LEU A 173 -13.25 -9.31 22.85
CA LEU A 173 -13.78 -8.41 23.88
C LEU A 173 -14.73 -9.11 24.86
N ALA A 174 -15.31 -10.24 24.44
CA ALA A 174 -16.26 -11.02 25.24
C ALA A 174 -15.59 -12.12 26.09
N ALA A 175 -14.30 -12.40 25.85
CA ALA A 175 -13.48 -13.36 26.58
C ALA A 175 -12.68 -12.69 27.70
#